data_AF-A0A2N6T7S5-F1
#
_entry.id   AF-A0A2N6T7S5-F1
#
_cell.length_a   1.000
_cell.length_b   1.000
_cell.length_c   1.000
_cell.angle_alpha   90.00
_cell.angle_beta   90.00
_cell.angle_gamma   90.00
#
_symmetry.space_group_name_H-M   'P 1'
#
loop_
_entity.id
_entity.type
_entity.pdbx_description
1 polymer ?
#
loop_
_entity_poly.entity_id
_entity_poly.type
_entity_poly.pdbx_seq_one_letter_code
_entity_poly.pdbx_strand_id
1 'polypeptide(L)'
;MKALYLIAAALGSVVAIAGVYLDFPRAINIAAVVFAAVCLVLWLAKNYVSMESAPIDLDEEQREIIAGMKAAGDMDKAARQVQLWFRNTSYGEAADIVREL
;
A
#
# COMPACT_ATOMS: atom_id res chain seq x y z
N MET A 1 11.97 9.47 -3.24
CA MET A 1 11.24 10.36 -2.31
C MET A 1 10.31 9.64 -1.31
N LYS A 2 9.91 8.37 -1.52
CA LYS A 2 8.96 7.66 -0.63
C LYS A 2 9.47 7.44 0.81
N ALA A 3 10.75 7.19 1.04
CA ALA A 3 11.28 6.93 2.38
C ALA A 3 11.48 8.16 3.27
N LEU A 4 11.44 9.38 2.70
CA LEU A 4 11.87 10.60 3.40
C LEU A 4 10.97 10.96 4.59
N TYR A 5 9.66 10.83 4.44
CA TYR A 5 8.72 11.10 5.54
C TYR A 5 8.75 10.02 6.63
N LEU A 6 9.02 8.75 6.26
CA LEU A 6 9.18 7.66 7.22
C LEU A 6 10.46 7.86 8.06
N ILE A 7 11.56 8.24 7.40
CA ILE A 7 12.83 8.58 8.05
C ILE A 7 12.63 9.80 8.96
N ALA A 8 11.90 10.84 8.51
CA ALA A 8 11.60 12.01 9.33
C ALA A 8 10.74 11.67 10.57
N ALA A 9 9.73 10.80 10.42
CA ALA A 9 8.90 10.33 11.54
C ALA A 9 9.70 9.48 12.54
N ALA A 10 10.59 8.61 12.05
CA ALA A 10 11.50 7.83 12.88
C ALA A 10 12.48 8.74 13.66
N LEU A 11 13.10 9.71 12.98
CA LEU A 11 13.99 10.68 13.62
C LEU A 11 13.25 11.55 14.65
N GLY A 12 12.03 12.03 14.34
CA GLY A 12 11.21 12.78 15.28
C GLY A 12 10.84 11.99 16.54
N SER A 13 10.58 10.69 16.39
CA SER A 13 10.34 9.78 17.52
C SER A 13 11.59 9.58 18.37
N VAL A 14 12.77 9.41 17.74
CA VAL A 14 14.06 9.30 18.44
C VAL A 14 14.39 10.58 19.21
N VAL A 15 14.16 11.76 18.60
CA VAL A 15 14.35 13.06 19.27
C VAL A 15 13.39 13.25 20.45
N ALA A 16 12.14 12.82 20.32
CA ALA A 16 11.19 12.87 21.42
C ALA A 16 11.61 11.97 22.60
N ILE A 17 12.13 10.76 22.33
CA ILE A 17 12.69 9.88 23.36
C ILE A 17 13.92 10.52 24.00
N ALA A 18 14.85 11.05 23.21
CA ALA A 18 16.05 11.73 23.70
C ALA A 18 15.70 12.96 24.56
N GLY A 19 14.68 13.72 24.19
CA GLY A 19 14.21 14.88 24.95
C GLY A 19 13.60 14.53 26.31
N VAL A 20 13.12 13.30 26.52
CA VAL A 20 12.73 12.82 27.86
C VAL A 20 13.97 12.52 28.71
N TYR A 21 15.04 11.97 28.13
CA TYR A 21 16.28 11.69 28.85
C TYR A 21 17.16 12.94 29.09
N LEU A 22 17.03 13.96 28.25
CA LEU A 22 17.77 15.24 28.33
C LEU A 22 16.99 16.34 29.06
N ASP A 23 15.88 16.00 29.70
CA ASP A 23 15.02 16.89 30.50
C ASP A 23 14.55 18.15 29.74
N PHE A 24 14.18 17.97 28.47
CA PHE A 24 13.64 19.07 27.66
C PHE A 24 12.31 19.57 28.22
N PRO A 25 12.00 20.87 28.05
CA PRO A 25 10.70 21.42 28.39
C PRO A 25 9.57 20.59 27.81
N ARG A 26 8.60 20.24 28.65
CA ARG A 26 7.49 19.32 28.30
C ARG A 26 6.75 19.73 27.03
N ALA A 27 6.62 21.03 26.79
CA ALA A 27 6.01 21.58 25.58
C ALA A 27 6.77 21.20 24.30
N ILE A 28 8.12 21.17 24.34
CA ILE A 28 8.97 20.81 23.19
C ILE A 28 8.83 19.31 22.89
N ASN A 29 8.83 18.47 23.92
CA ASN A 29 8.63 17.02 23.75
C ASN A 29 7.25 16.70 23.16
N ILE A 30 6.19 17.36 23.64
CA ILE A 30 4.83 17.19 23.09
C ILE A 30 4.79 17.65 21.62
N ALA A 31 5.36 18.81 21.30
CA ALA A 31 5.39 19.31 19.92
C ALA A 31 6.14 18.36 18.97
N ALA A 32 7.26 17.78 19.42
CA ALA A 32 8.03 16.81 18.64
C ALA A 32 7.24 15.52 18.35
N VAL A 33 6.52 14.99 19.34
CA VAL A 33 5.67 13.80 19.17
C VAL A 33 4.50 14.08 18.21
N VAL A 34 3.83 15.22 18.39
CA VAL A 34 2.72 15.62 17.50
C VAL A 34 3.21 15.78 16.06
N PHE A 35 4.36 16.42 15.86
CA PHE A 35 4.96 16.56 14.54
C PHE A 35 5.30 15.21 13.91
N ALA A 36 5.91 14.29 14.66
CA ALA A 36 6.23 12.94 14.20
C ALA A 36 4.97 12.15 13.80
N ALA A 37 3.90 12.25 14.61
CA ALA A 37 2.62 11.61 14.33
C ALA A 37 1.98 12.13 13.03
N VAL A 38 1.97 13.46 12.83
CA VAL A 38 1.44 14.06 11.60
C VAL A 38 2.24 13.62 10.37
N CYS A 39 3.58 13.64 10.44
CA CYS A 39 4.42 13.16 9.35
C CYS A 39 4.17 11.69 9.00
N LEU A 40 3.95 10.84 10.01
CA LEU A 40 3.64 9.42 9.81
C LEU A 40 2.30 9.24 9.10
N VAL A 41 1.26 9.96 9.54
CA VAL A 41 -0.08 9.89 8.93
C VAL A 41 -0.04 10.35 7.48
N LEU A 42 0.66 11.46 7.18
CA LEU A 42 0.81 11.96 5.82
C LEU A 42 1.57 10.98 4.91
N TRP A 43 2.61 10.33 5.43
CA TRP A 43 3.33 9.29 4.71
C TRP A 43 2.42 8.09 4.40
N LEU A 44 1.66 7.63 5.39
CA LEU A 44 0.78 6.48 5.25
C LEU A 44 -0.32 6.76 4.21
N ALA A 45 -0.98 7.92 4.31
CA ALA A 45 -2.01 8.34 3.36
C ALA A 45 -1.47 8.39 1.91
N LYS A 46 -0.28 8.96 1.71
CA LYS A 46 0.35 9.05 0.38
C LYS A 46 0.73 7.68 -0.19
N ASN A 47 1.20 6.76 0.64
CA ASN A 47 1.55 5.41 0.17
C ASN A 47 0.32 4.56 -0.10
N TYR A 48 -0.75 4.72 0.70
CA TYR A 48 -2.01 4.01 0.49
C TYR A 48 -2.63 4.36 -0.86
N VAL A 49 -2.75 5.66 -1.17
CA VAL A 49 -3.26 6.12 -2.47
C VAL A 49 -2.41 5.61 -3.64
N SER A 50 -1.08 5.54 -3.46
CA SER A 50 -0.19 5.02 -4.51
C SER A 50 -0.30 3.51 -4.73
N MET A 51 -0.86 2.75 -3.78
CA MET A 51 -1.06 1.30 -3.89
C MET A 51 -2.33 0.94 -4.67
N GLU A 52 -3.29 1.86 -4.72
CA GLU A 52 -4.60 1.69 -5.36
C GLU A 52 -4.58 1.98 -6.87
N SER A 53 -3.53 2.65 -7.37
CA SER A 53 -3.49 3.17 -8.75
C SER A 53 -2.62 2.37 -9.73
N ALA A 54 -2.22 1.13 -9.42
CA ALA A 54 -1.51 0.33 -10.41
C ALA A 54 -2.54 -0.26 -11.38
N PRO A 55 -2.61 0.19 -12.66
CA PRO A 55 -3.53 -0.40 -13.62
C PRO A 55 -3.19 -1.87 -13.79
N ILE A 56 -4.20 -2.72 -13.71
CA ILE A 56 -4.07 -4.15 -13.90
C ILE A 56 -3.99 -4.40 -15.40
N ASP A 57 -2.77 -4.51 -15.91
CA ASP A 57 -2.53 -4.88 -17.31
C ASP A 57 -2.02 -6.32 -17.37
N LEU A 58 -2.81 -7.18 -18.00
CA LEU A 58 -2.45 -8.58 -18.21
C LEU A 58 -1.48 -8.66 -19.40
N ASP A 59 -0.34 -9.32 -19.19
CA ASP A 59 0.54 -9.69 -20.29
C ASP A 59 -0.09 -10.77 -21.18
N GLU A 60 0.47 -11.01 -22.36
CA GLU A 60 -0.09 -11.95 -23.33
C GLU A 60 -0.18 -13.39 -22.78
N GLU A 61 0.80 -13.80 -21.98
CA GLU A 61 0.83 -15.13 -21.36
C GLU A 61 -0.29 -15.28 -20.32
N GLN A 62 -0.49 -14.27 -19.47
CA GLN A 62 -1.57 -14.19 -18.50
C GLN A 62 -2.94 -14.19 -19.18
N ARG A 63 -3.08 -13.49 -20.31
CA ARG A 63 -4.32 -13.49 -21.11
C ARG A 63 -4.63 -14.87 -21.65
N GLU A 64 -3.66 -15.59 -22.20
CA GLU A 64 -3.84 -16.96 -22.68
C GLU A 64 -4.25 -17.92 -21.55
N ILE A 65 -3.61 -17.80 -20.38
CA ILE A 65 -3.95 -18.62 -19.20
C ILE A 65 -5.41 -18.38 -18.76
N ILE A 66 -5.81 -17.12 -18.64
CA ILE A 66 -7.17 -16.74 -18.23
C ILE A 66 -8.20 -17.16 -19.30
N ALA A 67 -7.90 -16.97 -20.58
CA ALA A 67 -8.74 -17.43 -21.68
C ALA A 67 -8.94 -18.95 -21.67
N GLY A 68 -7.87 -19.72 -21.39
CA GLY A 68 -7.94 -21.16 -21.21
C GLY A 68 -8.81 -21.58 -20.02
N MET A 69 -8.67 -20.90 -18.88
CA MET A 69 -9.51 -21.14 -17.70
C MET A 69 -10.98 -20.79 -17.94
N LYS A 70 -11.25 -19.70 -18.70
CA LYS A 70 -12.59 -19.28 -19.10
C LYS A 70 -13.24 -20.31 -20.02
N ALA A 71 -12.49 -20.83 -21.00
CA ALA A 71 -12.96 -21.90 -21.89
C ALA A 71 -13.30 -23.20 -21.13
N ALA A 72 -12.61 -23.47 -20.02
CA ALA A 72 -12.89 -24.61 -19.14
C ALA A 72 -14.10 -24.38 -18.19
N GLY A 73 -14.67 -23.17 -18.16
CA GLY A 73 -15.79 -22.80 -17.28
C GLY A 73 -15.37 -22.43 -15.85
N ASP A 74 -14.08 -22.30 -15.58
CA ASP A 74 -13.50 -22.10 -14.24
C ASP A 74 -13.30 -20.61 -13.88
N MET A 75 -14.35 -19.80 -14.04
CA MET A 75 -14.30 -18.33 -13.85
C MET A 75 -13.80 -17.91 -12.45
N ASP A 76 -14.23 -18.60 -11.40
CA ASP A 76 -13.81 -18.30 -10.02
C ASP A 76 -12.34 -18.63 -9.75
N LYS A 77 -11.76 -19.58 -10.49
CA LYS A 77 -10.32 -19.89 -10.38
C LYS A 77 -9.51 -18.86 -11.15
N ALA A 78 -9.98 -18.46 -12.32
CA ALA A 78 -9.38 -17.39 -13.11
C ALA A 78 -9.33 -16.06 -12.33
N ALA A 79 -10.43 -15.66 -11.67
CA ALA A 79 -10.46 -14.47 -10.83
C ALA A 79 -9.45 -14.56 -9.67
N ARG A 80 -9.35 -15.72 -9.00
CA ARG A 80 -8.35 -15.94 -7.95
C ARG A 80 -6.92 -15.90 -8.49
N GLN A 81 -6.68 -16.40 -9.71
CA GLN A 81 -5.37 -16.33 -10.35
C GLN A 81 -4.94 -14.88 -10.59
N VAL A 82 -5.86 -14.03 -11.06
CA VAL A 82 -5.63 -12.57 -11.19
C VAL A 82 -5.32 -11.94 -9.82
N GLN A 83 -6.03 -12.30 -8.75
CA GLN A 83 -5.71 -11.79 -7.40
C GLN A 83 -4.33 -12.23 -6.88
N LEU A 84 -3.85 -13.41 -7.29
CA LEU A 84 -2.50 -13.88 -6.93
C LEU A 84 -1.42 -13.08 -7.65
N TRP A 85 -1.65 -12.70 -8.91
CA TRP A 85 -0.73 -11.86 -9.68
C TRP A 85 -0.77 -10.39 -9.23
N PHE A 86 -1.96 -9.88 -8.92
CA PHE A 86 -2.17 -8.48 -8.56
C PHE A 86 -2.67 -8.39 -7.11
N ARG A 87 -1.70 -8.33 -6.18
CA ARG A 87 -1.90 -8.42 -4.73
C ARG A 87 -2.91 -7.42 -4.12
N ASN A 88 -3.17 -6.30 -4.77
CA ASN A 88 -4.10 -5.26 -4.30
C ASN A 88 -5.47 -5.30 -5.00
N THR A 89 -5.75 -6.33 -5.78
CA THR A 89 -6.99 -6.42 -6.56
C THR A 89 -8.11 -7.09 -5.77
N SER A 90 -9.26 -6.44 -5.71
CA SER A 90 -10.44 -7.04 -5.11
C SER A 90 -10.96 -8.22 -5.94
N TYR A 91 -11.73 -9.13 -5.34
CA TYR A 91 -12.27 -10.26 -6.09
C TYR A 91 -13.21 -9.80 -7.22
N GLY A 92 -14.02 -8.76 -6.96
CA GLY A 92 -14.95 -8.21 -7.95
C GLY A 92 -14.20 -7.67 -9.16
N GLU A 93 -13.17 -6.85 -8.93
CA GLU A 93 -12.33 -6.27 -9.98
C GLU A 93 -11.59 -7.36 -10.78
N ALA A 94 -11.04 -8.36 -10.10
CA ALA A 94 -10.42 -9.51 -10.76
C ALA A 94 -11.44 -10.30 -11.62
N ALA A 95 -12.66 -10.51 -11.12
CA ALA A 95 -13.71 -11.20 -11.86
C ALA A 95 -14.21 -10.39 -13.06
N ASP A 96 -14.25 -9.07 -12.95
CA ASP A 96 -14.62 -8.18 -14.05
C ASP A 96 -13.56 -8.22 -15.16
N ILE A 97 -12.26 -8.19 -14.80
CA ILE A 97 -11.16 -8.37 -15.76
C ILE A 97 -11.27 -9.70 -16.51
N VAL A 98 -11.54 -10.80 -15.81
CA VAL A 98 -11.74 -12.12 -16.45
C VAL A 98 -12.99 -12.15 -17.33
N ARG A 99 -14.04 -11.39 -16.97
CA ARG A 99 -15.27 -11.32 -17.76
C ARG A 99 -15.07 -10.54 -19.06
N GLU A 100 -14.32 -9.45 -19.00
CA GLU A 100 -14.01 -8.55 -20.11
C GLU A 100 -13.00 -9.13 -21.12
N LEU A 101 -12.19 -10.10 -20.68
CA LEU A 101 -11.25 -10.84 -21.55
C LEU A 101 -11.95 -11.76 -22.56
#